data_AF-A0A2E5MGC6-F1
#
_entry.id   AF-A0A2E5MGC6-F1
#
_cell.length_a   1.000
_cell.length_b   1.000
_cell.length_c   1.000
_cell.angle_alpha   90.00
_cell.angle_beta   90.00
_cell.angle_gamma   90.00
#
_symmetry.space_group_name_H-M   'P 1'
#
loop_
_entity.id
_entity.type
_entity.pdbx_description
1 polymer ?
#
loop_
_entity_poly.entity_id
_entity_poly.type
_entity_poly.pdbx_seq_one_letter_code
_entity_poly.pdbx_strand_id
1 'polypeptide(L)'
;MLFNKNILLWIIFQLGPLGALFAQSNWESFTTENTILVDNQINDILINNDVKWIGTNWGLYTYDNTSWIDYTDILPHPLVNSISMDKEGNIYVCTLNGIAIYNGSSWETITSQNSIITSHVNEVVFDENNTAYIGTIDGLFKKNSDDISIILDSSSLEPGFINVNCLAFKGDSLCIGTVNGGLGYLYNDSIVWYNTSNGLIDNTSTDMLVDKENLWLTSPYGGLITHLLNGNFLVFNTGFFNDWPSNSLNTIYKDDGFFYIGSSGGGFFSFNYEFGIQNTNTFNTENSGLINDYVLCIEKDELGYWIGTEGGLVYWTGVSSINHTNLLNKTAFNILNNRLIFPFKGDITIYSLDGKHVFSAYNESNINISFLNKGCYISEFNNSRSIIIVN
;
A
#
# COMPACT_ATOMS: atom_id res chain seq x y z
N MET A 1 2.87 0.56 -42.84
CA MET A 1 3.83 -0.55 -42.64
C MET A 1 3.99 -0.71 -41.13
N LEU A 2 3.14 -1.54 -40.51
CA LEU A 2 3.14 -1.76 -39.06
C LEU A 2 4.22 -2.81 -38.73
N PHE A 3 5.29 -2.39 -38.06
CA PHE A 3 6.19 -3.33 -37.41
C PHE A 3 5.66 -3.71 -36.02
N ASN A 4 5.81 -4.99 -35.72
CA ASN A 4 5.19 -5.74 -34.64
C ASN A 4 5.85 -5.42 -33.29
N LYS A 5 5.08 -4.84 -32.34
CA LYS A 5 5.56 -4.33 -31.03
C LYS A 5 6.12 -5.39 -30.08
N ASN A 6 5.94 -6.69 -30.35
CA ASN A 6 6.48 -7.75 -29.50
C ASN A 6 7.99 -7.98 -29.64
N ILE A 7 8.62 -7.47 -30.71
CA ILE A 7 10.07 -7.59 -30.91
C ILE A 7 10.85 -6.53 -30.11
N LEU A 8 10.22 -5.41 -29.75
CA LEU A 8 10.91 -4.33 -29.03
C LEU A 8 11.16 -4.68 -27.56
N LEU A 9 10.23 -5.39 -26.91
CA LEU A 9 10.36 -5.78 -25.50
C LEU A 9 11.47 -6.83 -25.28
N TRP A 10 11.70 -7.70 -26.26
CA TRP A 10 12.77 -8.71 -26.23
C TRP A 10 14.17 -8.13 -26.48
N ILE A 11 14.27 -7.00 -27.20
CA ILE A 11 15.56 -6.35 -27.50
C ILE A 11 16.08 -5.57 -26.28
N ILE A 12 15.20 -4.99 -25.45
CA ILE A 12 15.60 -4.19 -24.28
C ILE A 12 16.36 -5.03 -23.23
N PHE A 13 16.00 -6.31 -23.07
CA PHE A 13 16.68 -7.23 -22.14
C PHE A 13 17.98 -7.86 -22.68
N GLN A 14 18.33 -7.68 -23.97
CA GLN A 14 19.59 -8.17 -24.54
C GLN A 14 20.67 -7.08 -24.72
N LEU A 15 20.38 -5.81 -24.45
CA LEU A 15 21.27 -4.69 -24.80
C LEU A 15 22.32 -4.30 -23.75
N GLY A 16 22.49 -5.09 -22.68
CA GLY A 16 23.51 -4.79 -21.66
C GLY A 16 23.37 -3.36 -21.09
N PRO A 17 24.47 -2.60 -20.92
CA PRO A 17 24.48 -1.33 -20.16
C PRO A 17 23.54 -0.23 -20.68
N LEU A 18 23.03 -0.30 -21.91
CA LEU A 18 22.02 0.62 -22.43
C LEU A 18 20.61 0.37 -21.88
N GLY A 19 20.24 -0.89 -21.59
CA GLY A 19 18.97 -1.22 -20.93
C GLY A 19 18.94 -0.76 -19.48
N ALA A 20 20.09 -0.82 -18.79
CA ALA A 20 20.26 -0.26 -17.46
C ALA A 20 20.12 1.28 -17.45
N LEU A 21 20.59 1.97 -18.51
CA LEU A 21 20.46 3.43 -18.64
C LEU A 21 18.99 3.89 -18.82
N PHE A 22 18.17 3.11 -19.53
CA PHE A 22 16.72 3.38 -19.70
C PHE A 22 15.89 2.98 -18.48
N ALA A 23 16.31 1.96 -17.73
CA ALA A 23 15.73 1.69 -16.42
C ALA A 23 16.05 2.85 -15.46
N GLN A 24 17.28 3.36 -15.45
CA GLN A 24 17.70 4.50 -14.62
C GLN A 24 16.93 5.80 -14.91
N SER A 25 16.47 6.05 -16.14
CA SER A 25 15.76 7.29 -16.47
C SER A 25 14.36 7.42 -15.86
N ASN A 26 13.82 6.35 -15.25
CA ASN A 26 12.49 6.35 -14.62
C ASN A 26 12.55 6.42 -13.10
N TRP A 27 13.75 6.45 -12.52
CA TRP A 27 13.96 6.52 -11.07
C TRP A 27 14.85 7.69 -10.75
N GLU A 28 14.41 8.54 -9.84
CA GLU A 28 15.20 9.63 -9.31
C GLU A 28 15.28 9.48 -7.80
N SER A 29 16.47 9.61 -7.23
CA SER A 29 16.70 9.45 -5.80
C SER A 29 17.05 10.78 -5.15
N PHE A 30 16.50 11.02 -3.98
CA PHE A 30 16.72 12.21 -3.15
C PHE A 30 17.20 11.74 -1.78
N THR A 31 18.46 12.03 -1.47
CA THR A 31 19.16 11.62 -0.25
C THR A 31 19.88 12.80 0.38
N THR A 32 20.44 12.60 1.57
CA THR A 32 21.32 13.56 2.24
C THR A 32 22.56 13.96 1.43
N GLU A 33 22.92 13.18 0.40
CA GLU A 33 24.09 13.46 -0.44
C GLU A 33 23.80 14.45 -1.59
N ASN A 34 22.53 14.57 -2.02
CA ASN A 34 22.15 15.37 -3.19
C ASN A 34 21.00 16.35 -2.93
N THR A 35 20.50 16.43 -1.70
CA THR A 35 19.46 17.37 -1.28
C THR A 35 19.84 18.09 0.01
N ILE A 36 18.91 18.89 0.56
CA ILE A 36 19.06 19.54 1.87
C ILE A 36 18.66 18.62 3.04
N LEU A 37 18.11 17.44 2.76
CA LEU A 37 17.72 16.49 3.79
C LEU A 37 18.93 16.19 4.69
N VAL A 38 18.72 16.14 6.01
CA VAL A 38 19.77 15.75 6.97
C VAL A 38 19.62 14.32 7.46
N ASP A 39 18.50 13.68 7.14
CA ASP A 39 18.19 12.29 7.43
C ASP A 39 17.54 11.63 6.20
N ASN A 40 17.87 10.36 5.97
CA ASN A 40 17.42 9.60 4.82
C ASN A 40 16.15 8.78 5.09
N GLN A 41 15.75 8.60 6.35
CA GLN A 41 14.59 7.78 6.65
C GLN A 41 13.31 8.60 6.44
N ILE A 42 12.60 8.30 5.36
CA ILE A 42 11.37 8.98 4.98
C ILE A 42 10.18 8.22 5.55
N ASN A 43 9.59 8.73 6.63
CA ASN A 43 8.52 8.05 7.33
C ASN A 43 7.16 8.23 6.64
N ASP A 44 6.89 9.43 6.13
CA ASP A 44 5.62 9.72 5.46
C ASP A 44 5.75 10.82 4.42
N ILE A 45 4.85 10.81 3.44
CA ILE A 45 4.77 11.78 2.36
C ILE A 45 3.32 12.20 2.21
N LEU A 46 3.08 13.50 2.08
CA LEU A 46 1.80 14.04 1.70
C LEU A 46 1.97 14.94 0.49
N ILE A 47 1.18 14.68 -0.56
CA ILE A 47 1.21 15.50 -1.78
C ILE A 47 -0.01 16.43 -1.78
N ASN A 48 0.25 17.74 -1.75
CA ASN A 48 -0.78 18.76 -1.86
C ASN A 48 -0.50 19.64 -3.08
N ASN A 49 -1.28 19.42 -4.15
CA ASN A 49 -1.00 19.94 -5.49
C ASN A 49 0.41 19.49 -5.94
N ASP A 50 1.28 20.44 -6.32
CA ASP A 50 2.64 20.14 -6.76
C ASP A 50 3.66 20.02 -5.61
N VAL A 51 3.26 20.32 -4.38
CA VAL A 51 4.15 20.37 -3.21
C VAL A 51 4.10 19.05 -2.46
N LYS A 52 5.27 18.43 -2.29
CA LYS A 52 5.49 17.21 -1.54
C LYS A 52 5.94 17.59 -0.14
N TRP A 53 5.12 17.31 0.87
CA TRP A 53 5.51 17.35 2.27
C TRP A 53 6.17 16.02 2.62
N ILE A 54 7.39 16.07 3.13
CA ILE A 54 8.25 14.91 3.33
C ILE A 54 8.68 14.91 4.79
N GLY A 55 8.20 13.92 5.54
CA GLY A 55 8.51 13.73 6.95
C GLY A 55 9.65 12.72 7.11
N THR A 56 10.66 13.07 7.90
CA THR A 56 11.80 12.20 8.18
C THR A 56 11.96 11.93 9.67
N ASN A 57 12.93 11.09 10.06
CA ASN A 57 13.30 10.97 11.47
C ASN A 57 13.93 12.24 12.04
N TRP A 58 14.38 13.15 11.17
CA TRP A 58 15.02 14.39 11.58
C TRP A 58 14.63 15.56 10.69
N GLY A 59 13.34 15.84 10.61
CA GLY A 59 12.83 17.07 10.00
C GLY A 59 11.55 16.91 9.22
N LEU A 60 11.04 18.06 8.79
CA LEU A 60 9.96 18.19 7.82
C LEU A 60 10.44 19.08 6.69
N TYR A 61 10.26 18.59 5.46
CA TYR A 61 10.68 19.29 4.26
C TYR A 61 9.52 19.43 3.29
N THR A 62 9.54 20.48 2.47
CA THR A 62 8.70 20.56 1.28
C THR A 62 9.54 20.59 0.03
N TYR A 63 9.06 19.94 -1.04
CA TYR A 63 9.66 19.98 -2.35
C TYR A 63 8.62 20.26 -3.44
N ASP A 64 8.86 21.26 -4.29
CA ASP A 64 7.95 21.71 -5.37
C ASP A 64 8.44 21.31 -6.78
N ASN A 65 9.28 20.27 -6.87
CA ASN A 65 10.04 19.87 -8.06
C ASN A 65 11.19 20.82 -8.46
N THR A 66 11.36 21.96 -7.78
CA THR A 66 12.44 22.92 -8.08
C THR A 66 13.27 23.30 -6.86
N SER A 67 12.64 23.45 -5.71
CA SER A 67 13.23 23.99 -4.50
C SER A 67 12.78 23.20 -3.28
N TRP A 68 13.70 23.09 -2.33
CA TRP A 68 13.46 22.46 -1.04
C TRP A 68 13.35 23.54 0.04
N ILE A 69 12.43 23.35 0.97
CA ILE A 69 12.29 24.20 2.17
C ILE A 69 12.32 23.30 3.40
N ASP A 70 13.07 23.72 4.42
CA ASP A 70 13.19 23.06 5.71
C ASP A 70 12.28 23.74 6.75
N TYR A 71 11.40 22.97 7.39
CA TYR A 71 10.47 23.41 8.43
C TYR A 71 10.81 22.83 9.82
N THR A 72 11.96 22.17 9.97
CA THR A 72 12.33 21.42 11.18
C THR A 72 12.27 22.26 12.46
N ASP A 73 12.71 23.52 12.41
CA ASP A 73 12.75 24.42 13.58
C ASP A 73 11.36 24.76 14.16
N ILE A 74 10.29 24.50 13.42
CA ILE A 74 8.92 24.83 13.83
C ILE A 74 8.23 23.62 14.50
N LEU A 75 8.79 22.42 14.31
CA LEU A 75 8.22 21.20 14.86
C LEU A 75 8.44 21.13 16.37
N PRO A 76 7.46 20.57 17.13
CA PRO A 76 7.68 20.27 18.55
C PRO A 76 8.72 19.16 18.76
N HIS A 77 8.97 18.32 17.74
CA HIS A 77 10.05 17.35 17.69
C HIS A 77 10.45 17.06 16.22
N PRO A 78 11.74 16.85 15.90
CA PRO A 78 12.18 16.64 14.51
C PRO A 78 11.74 15.30 13.91
N LEU A 79 11.53 14.26 14.73
CA LEU A 79 11.00 12.98 14.27
C LEU A 79 9.52 13.12 13.88
N VAL A 80 9.26 13.10 12.59
CA VAL A 80 7.91 13.10 11.99
C VAL A 80 7.48 11.66 11.72
N ASN A 81 6.31 11.28 12.23
CA ASN A 81 5.74 9.95 12.02
C ASN A 81 4.78 9.90 10.84
N SER A 82 3.90 10.90 10.74
CA SER A 82 2.88 10.98 9.70
C SER A 82 2.52 12.43 9.39
N ILE A 83 2.05 12.67 8.16
CA ILE A 83 1.58 13.95 7.67
C ILE A 83 0.19 13.75 7.06
N SER A 84 -0.80 14.43 7.61
CA SER A 84 -2.18 14.38 7.11
C SER A 84 -2.69 15.77 6.76
N MET A 85 -3.77 15.83 5.99
CA MET A 85 -4.43 17.07 5.61
C MET A 85 -5.92 16.99 5.92
N ASP A 86 -6.42 18.06 6.52
CA ASP A 86 -7.85 18.19 6.79
C ASP A 86 -8.61 18.72 5.56
N LYS A 87 -9.94 18.80 5.64
CA LYS A 87 -10.78 19.27 4.52
C LYS A 87 -10.64 20.76 4.21
N GLU A 88 -10.04 21.53 5.11
CA GLU A 88 -9.79 22.96 4.95
C GLU A 88 -8.40 23.23 4.35
N GLY A 89 -7.58 22.18 4.17
CA GLY A 89 -6.22 22.26 3.66
C GLY A 89 -5.16 22.52 4.72
N ASN A 90 -5.52 22.40 6.01
CA ASN A 90 -4.55 22.48 7.09
C ASN A 90 -3.73 21.19 7.13
N ILE A 91 -2.40 21.32 7.24
CA ILE A 91 -1.47 20.20 7.27
C ILE A 91 -1.14 19.88 8.72
N TYR A 92 -1.38 18.63 9.12
CA TYR A 92 -1.11 18.11 10.45
C TYR A 92 0.12 17.21 10.40
N VAL A 93 1.16 17.60 11.14
CA VAL A 93 2.45 16.90 11.18
C VAL A 93 2.56 16.23 12.55
N CYS A 94 2.43 14.90 12.56
CA CYS A 94 2.52 14.08 13.76
C CYS A 94 3.97 13.83 14.12
N THR A 95 4.34 14.06 15.38
CA THR A 95 5.72 13.95 15.84
C THR A 95 5.82 13.20 17.18
N LEU A 96 7.05 12.90 17.59
CA LEU A 96 7.31 12.27 18.89
C LEU A 96 6.83 13.09 20.11
N ASN A 97 6.68 14.42 19.99
CA ASN A 97 6.22 15.29 21.09
C ASN A 97 4.97 16.11 20.76
N GLY A 98 4.06 15.57 19.93
CA GLY A 98 2.79 16.20 19.62
C GLY A 98 2.61 16.48 18.14
N ILE A 99 1.82 17.50 17.81
CA ILE A 99 1.41 17.82 16.45
C ILE A 99 1.82 19.26 16.12
N ALA A 100 2.36 19.50 14.93
CA ALA A 100 2.44 20.83 14.34
C ALA A 100 1.37 20.98 13.25
N ILE A 101 0.63 22.09 13.25
CA ILE A 101 -0.47 22.31 12.29
C ILE A 101 -0.19 23.57 11.50
N TYR A 102 -0.21 23.46 10.17
CA TYR A 102 0.02 24.57 9.25
C TYR A 102 -1.26 24.91 8.47
N ASN A 103 -1.73 26.15 8.58
CA ASN A 103 -2.96 26.61 7.93
C ASN A 103 -2.73 27.33 6.57
N GLY A 104 -1.55 27.17 5.98
CA GLY A 104 -1.15 27.91 4.78
C GLY A 104 -0.51 29.27 5.06
N SER A 105 -0.51 29.75 6.31
CA SER A 105 0.10 31.05 6.67
C SER A 105 0.88 31.04 7.99
N SER A 106 0.42 30.27 8.98
CA SER A 106 1.01 30.21 10.31
C SER A 106 1.00 28.78 10.83
N TRP A 107 1.82 28.56 11.85
CA TRP A 107 1.93 27.29 12.55
C TRP A 107 1.34 27.39 13.96
N GLU A 108 0.62 26.36 14.37
CA GLU A 108 0.28 26.08 15.77
C GLU A 108 0.83 24.71 16.19
N THR A 109 0.94 24.46 17.50
CA THR A 109 1.37 23.17 18.02
C THR A 109 0.44 22.67 19.12
N ILE A 110 0.21 21.36 19.12
CA ILE A 110 -0.53 20.64 20.16
C ILE A 110 0.47 19.73 20.86
N THR A 111 0.73 20.00 22.14
CA THR A 111 1.74 19.32 22.96
C THR A 111 1.22 19.09 24.37
N SER A 112 1.97 18.37 25.20
CA SER A 112 1.64 18.18 26.62
C SER A 112 1.60 19.47 27.44
N GLN A 113 2.09 20.60 26.90
CA GLN A 113 2.02 21.90 27.58
C GLN A 113 0.64 22.56 27.46
N ASN A 114 -0.12 22.25 26.41
CA ASN A 114 -1.38 22.91 26.09
C ASN A 114 -2.54 21.95 25.77
N SER A 115 -2.31 20.63 25.85
CA SER A 115 -3.29 19.60 25.56
C SER A 115 -3.07 18.36 26.43
N ILE A 116 -4.08 17.49 26.49
CA ILE A 116 -4.00 16.17 27.12
C ILE A 116 -3.18 15.16 26.30
N ILE A 117 -2.80 15.51 25.06
CA ILE A 117 -1.92 14.68 24.24
C ILE A 117 -0.51 14.78 24.81
N THR A 118 -0.08 13.70 25.47
CA THR A 118 1.13 13.66 26.29
C THR A 118 2.40 13.45 25.48
N SER A 119 2.36 12.60 24.46
CA SER A 119 3.51 12.27 23.63
C SER A 119 3.14 11.44 22.40
N HIS A 120 4.13 11.23 21.52
CA HIS A 120 4.19 10.34 20.38
C HIS A 120 2.86 10.14 19.64
N VAL A 121 2.58 11.07 18.73
CA VAL A 121 1.44 10.97 17.84
C VAL A 121 1.87 10.15 16.62
N ASN A 122 1.16 9.06 16.35
CA ASN A 122 1.45 8.18 15.23
C ASN A 122 0.73 8.67 13.97
N GLU A 123 -0.56 8.96 14.08
CA GLU A 123 -1.39 9.35 12.93
C GLU A 123 -2.56 10.23 13.35
N VAL A 124 -3.03 11.07 12.41
CA VAL A 124 -4.28 11.80 12.50
C VAL A 124 -5.12 11.55 11.26
N VAL A 125 -6.39 11.21 11.45
CA VAL A 125 -7.39 11.10 10.37
C VAL A 125 -8.62 11.94 10.66
N PHE A 126 -9.32 12.35 9.62
CA PHE A 126 -10.47 13.24 9.72
C PHE A 126 -11.76 12.54 9.27
N ASP A 127 -12.83 12.73 10.03
CA ASP A 127 -14.16 12.26 9.62
C ASP A 127 -14.83 13.18 8.59
N GLU A 128 -16.07 12.84 8.20
CA GLU A 128 -16.82 13.63 7.24
C GLU A 128 -17.11 15.08 7.71
N ASN A 129 -17.11 15.32 9.02
CA ASN A 129 -17.35 16.63 9.62
C ASN A 129 -16.03 17.38 9.93
N ASN A 130 -14.90 16.90 9.40
CA ASN A 130 -13.56 17.43 9.66
C ASN A 130 -13.11 17.30 11.13
N THR A 131 -13.68 16.34 11.87
CA THR A 131 -13.28 16.05 13.24
C THR A 131 -12.01 15.19 13.21
N ALA A 132 -10.98 15.60 13.96
CA ALA A 132 -9.72 14.86 13.97
C ALA A 132 -9.75 13.73 15.00
N TYR A 133 -9.32 12.55 14.58
CA TYR A 133 -9.06 11.38 15.41
C TYR A 133 -7.56 11.15 15.44
N ILE A 134 -7.00 11.12 16.63
CA ILE A 134 -5.56 11.24 16.87
C ILE A 134 -5.10 9.95 17.54
N GLY A 135 -4.36 9.12 16.81
CA GLY A 135 -3.74 7.90 17.31
C GLY A 135 -2.38 8.19 17.94
N THR A 136 -2.18 7.74 19.17
CA THR A 136 -0.92 7.90 19.90
C THR A 136 -0.48 6.58 20.53
N ILE A 137 0.73 6.56 21.09
CA ILE A 137 1.22 5.43 21.88
C ILE A 137 0.44 5.20 23.19
N ASP A 138 -0.34 6.19 23.61
CA ASP A 138 -1.08 6.19 24.88
C ASP A 138 -2.58 5.97 24.69
N GLY A 139 -3.10 6.08 23.46
CA GLY A 139 -4.54 6.08 23.23
C GLY A 139 -5.02 6.59 21.88
N LEU A 140 -6.34 6.65 21.78
CA LEU A 140 -7.09 7.32 20.72
C LEU A 140 -7.76 8.56 21.32
N PHE A 141 -7.52 9.71 20.70
CA PHE A 141 -8.09 10.98 21.12
C PHE A 141 -8.97 11.56 20.01
N LYS A 142 -9.91 12.42 20.38
CA LYS A 142 -10.79 13.15 19.47
C LYS A 142 -10.62 14.65 19.68
N LYS A 143 -10.28 15.39 18.62
CA LYS A 143 -10.29 16.85 18.62
C LYS A 143 -11.54 17.36 17.92
N ASN A 144 -12.45 17.96 18.69
CA ASN A 144 -13.50 18.83 18.17
C ASN A 144 -12.99 20.27 18.23
N SER A 145 -13.43 21.17 17.33
CA SER A 145 -13.03 22.60 17.24
C SER A 145 -11.90 23.05 18.18
N ASP A 146 -12.20 23.24 19.48
CA ASP A 146 -11.27 23.73 20.51
C ASP A 146 -10.98 22.74 21.66
N ASP A 147 -11.56 21.54 21.67
CA ASP A 147 -11.44 20.59 22.78
C ASP A 147 -10.94 19.21 22.32
N ILE A 148 -10.11 18.59 23.16
CA ILE A 148 -9.53 17.27 22.92
C ILE A 148 -9.97 16.34 24.03
N SER A 149 -10.60 15.23 23.65
CA SER A 149 -11.13 14.23 24.58
C SER A 149 -10.51 12.86 24.30
N ILE A 150 -10.42 12.03 25.35
CA ILE A 150 -9.94 10.65 25.24
C ILE A 150 -11.10 9.77 24.78
N ILE A 151 -10.90 8.99 23.72
CA ILE A 151 -11.82 7.92 23.31
C ILE A 151 -11.35 6.60 23.92
N LEU A 152 -10.06 6.29 23.79
CA LEU A 152 -9.46 5.05 24.28
C LEU A 152 -8.13 5.34 24.92
N ASP A 153 -7.85 4.68 26.03
CA ASP A 153 -6.54 4.66 26.67
C ASP A 153 -6.24 3.25 27.21
N SER A 154 -5.10 3.11 27.86
CA SER A 154 -4.69 1.86 28.51
C SER A 154 -5.69 1.30 29.52
N SER A 155 -6.58 2.13 30.09
CA SER A 155 -7.61 1.67 31.03
C SER A 155 -8.82 1.05 30.34
N SER A 156 -8.97 1.27 29.03
CA SER A 156 -10.11 0.79 28.25
C SER A 156 -9.99 -0.67 27.77
N LEU A 157 -8.81 -1.30 27.87
CA LEU A 157 -8.55 -2.64 27.30
C LEU A 157 -7.74 -3.53 28.27
N GLU A 158 -7.89 -4.84 28.13
CA GLU A 158 -7.10 -5.86 28.84
C GLU A 158 -6.34 -6.74 27.83
N PRO A 159 -4.99 -6.79 27.87
CA PRO A 159 -4.10 -6.06 28.77
C PRO A 159 -3.98 -4.56 28.40
N GLY A 160 -3.84 -3.71 29.44
CA GLY A 160 -3.88 -2.25 29.36
C GLY A 160 -2.71 -1.57 28.67
N PHE A 161 -2.48 -1.88 27.39
CA PHE A 161 -1.59 -1.14 26.51
C PHE A 161 -2.30 -0.92 25.18
N ILE A 162 -2.47 0.35 24.80
CA ILE A 162 -3.03 0.71 23.50
C ILE A 162 -2.07 1.70 22.81
N ASN A 163 -1.32 1.17 21.86
CA ASN A 163 -0.55 1.99 20.93
C ASN A 163 -1.31 1.99 19.61
N VAL A 164 -2.03 3.07 19.33
CA VAL A 164 -2.81 3.25 18.10
C VAL A 164 -1.84 3.63 16.99
N ASN A 165 -1.56 2.69 16.10
CA ASN A 165 -0.55 2.85 15.08
C ASN A 165 -1.10 3.48 13.80
N CYS A 166 -2.25 3.00 13.36
CA CYS A 166 -2.89 3.47 12.14
C CYS A 166 -4.42 3.47 12.23
N LEU A 167 -5.07 4.28 11.42
CA LEU A 167 -6.48 4.62 11.48
C LEU A 167 -7.07 4.69 10.07
N ALA A 168 -8.30 4.21 9.90
CA ALA A 168 -9.02 4.36 8.63
C ALA A 168 -10.54 4.40 8.83
N PHE A 169 -11.23 5.25 8.08
CA PHE A 169 -12.69 5.24 8.06
C PHE A 169 -13.24 4.20 7.08
N LYS A 170 -14.08 3.30 7.60
CA LYS A 170 -14.85 2.34 6.81
C LYS A 170 -16.34 2.63 7.01
N GLY A 171 -16.91 3.41 6.09
CA GLY A 171 -18.22 4.03 6.29
C GLY A 171 -18.19 4.89 7.56
N ASP A 172 -19.18 4.71 8.43
CA ASP A 172 -19.26 5.45 9.71
C ASP A 172 -18.35 4.90 10.81
N SER A 173 -17.67 3.77 10.57
CA SER A 173 -16.80 3.14 11.58
C SER A 173 -15.37 3.61 11.45
N LEU A 174 -14.76 4.01 12.56
CA LEU A 174 -13.32 4.20 12.63
C LEU A 174 -12.65 2.86 12.91
N CYS A 175 -11.83 2.40 11.98
CA CYS A 175 -10.98 1.24 12.15
C CYS A 175 -9.69 1.67 12.86
N ILE A 176 -9.26 0.89 13.85
CA ILE A 176 -8.16 1.21 14.76
C ILE A 176 -7.13 0.09 14.68
N GLY A 177 -6.04 0.32 13.95
CA GLY A 177 -4.87 -0.54 13.95
C GLY A 177 -3.97 -0.22 15.15
N THR A 178 -3.47 -1.25 15.81
CA THR A 178 -2.62 -1.07 16.99
C THR A 178 -1.29 -1.81 16.86
N VAL A 179 -0.34 -1.50 17.74
CA VAL A 179 0.85 -2.33 17.96
C VAL A 179 0.56 -3.35 19.06
N ASN A 180 0.62 -4.63 18.73
CA ASN A 180 0.35 -5.79 19.61
C ASN A 180 -1.07 -5.89 20.21
N GLY A 181 -1.96 -4.94 19.97
CA GLY A 181 -3.33 -4.94 20.53
C GLY A 181 -4.36 -5.64 19.64
N GLY A 182 -4.15 -5.69 18.32
CA GLY A 182 -5.13 -6.14 17.33
C GLY A 182 -5.79 -4.99 16.57
N LEU A 183 -6.99 -5.26 16.04
CA LEU A 183 -7.78 -4.38 15.19
C LEU A 183 -9.11 -4.05 15.88
N GLY A 184 -9.38 -2.76 16.08
CA GLY A 184 -10.64 -2.24 16.59
C GLY A 184 -11.55 -1.67 15.52
N TYR A 185 -12.86 -1.77 15.73
CA TYR A 185 -13.89 -1.06 14.98
C TYR A 185 -14.71 -0.23 15.96
N LEU A 186 -14.57 1.09 15.91
CA LEU A 186 -15.33 2.03 16.70
C LEU A 186 -16.51 2.58 15.90
N TYR A 187 -17.72 2.41 16.45
CA TYR A 187 -18.96 2.98 15.92
C TYR A 187 -19.86 3.43 17.06
N ASN A 188 -20.23 4.71 17.11
CA ASN A 188 -21.11 5.29 18.14
C ASN A 188 -20.74 4.82 19.57
N ASP A 189 -19.50 5.09 19.98
CA ASP A 189 -18.91 4.72 21.28
C ASP A 189 -18.81 3.21 21.59
N SER A 190 -19.25 2.36 20.66
CA SER A 190 -19.15 0.90 20.77
C SER A 190 -17.96 0.40 19.98
N ILE A 191 -17.21 -0.52 20.56
CA ILE A 191 -16.01 -1.08 19.94
C ILE A 191 -16.12 -2.59 19.80
N VAL A 192 -15.82 -3.08 18.59
CA VAL A 192 -15.58 -4.50 18.31
C VAL A 192 -14.10 -4.71 18.10
N TRP A 193 -13.54 -5.76 18.73
CA TRP A 193 -12.11 -6.02 18.73
C TRP A 193 -11.75 -7.37 18.13
N TYR A 194 -10.71 -7.38 17.28
CA TYR A 194 -10.15 -8.57 16.67
C TYR A 194 -8.66 -8.71 17.01
N ASN A 195 -8.24 -9.90 17.39
CA ASN A 195 -6.86 -10.25 17.71
C ASN A 195 -6.62 -11.75 17.43
N THR A 196 -5.42 -12.24 17.72
CA THR A 196 -5.01 -13.63 17.50
C THR A 196 -5.82 -14.68 18.28
N SER A 197 -6.55 -14.28 19.31
CA SER A 197 -7.47 -15.18 20.02
C SER A 197 -8.83 -15.35 19.33
N ASN A 198 -9.20 -14.46 18.40
CA ASN A 198 -10.54 -14.45 17.79
C ASN A 198 -10.57 -14.23 16.27
N GLY A 199 -9.44 -14.43 15.57
CA GLY A 199 -9.43 -14.65 14.12
C GLY A 199 -8.42 -13.82 13.33
N LEU A 200 -7.84 -12.77 13.92
CA LEU A 200 -6.77 -12.00 13.27
C LEU A 200 -5.45 -12.78 13.33
N ILE A 201 -4.62 -12.76 12.28
CA ILE A 201 -3.38 -13.55 12.27
C ILE A 201 -2.21 -12.85 12.98
N ASP A 202 -2.27 -11.53 13.11
CA ASP A 202 -1.25 -10.70 13.74
C ASP A 202 -1.92 -9.55 14.50
N ASN A 203 -1.44 -9.26 15.71
CA ASN A 203 -1.99 -8.18 16.53
C ASN A 203 -1.39 -6.81 16.22
N THR A 204 -0.53 -6.70 15.20
CA THR A 204 0.05 -5.44 14.77
C THR A 204 -0.40 -5.07 13.36
N SER A 205 -0.93 -3.86 13.23
CA SER A 205 -1.24 -3.22 11.94
C SER A 205 -0.29 -2.07 11.71
N THR A 206 0.41 -2.05 10.57
CA THR A 206 1.36 -0.99 10.22
C THR A 206 0.70 0.13 9.43
N ASP A 207 -0.18 -0.21 8.50
CA ASP A 207 -0.93 0.74 7.66
C ASP A 207 -2.27 0.12 7.26
N MET A 208 -3.24 0.95 6.89
CA MET A 208 -4.63 0.57 6.65
C MET A 208 -5.23 1.36 5.50
N LEU A 209 -5.97 0.65 4.66
CA LEU A 209 -6.67 1.24 3.53
C LEU A 209 -8.06 0.62 3.40
N VAL A 210 -9.06 1.46 3.14
CA VAL A 210 -10.40 0.97 2.78
C VAL A 210 -10.55 1.04 1.26
N ASP A 211 -10.81 -0.12 0.66
CA ASP A 211 -11.15 -0.24 -0.75
C ASP A 211 -12.56 -0.79 -0.90
N LYS A 212 -13.45 0.06 -1.43
CA LYS A 212 -14.90 -0.19 -1.49
C LYS A 212 -15.44 -0.42 -0.07
N GLU A 213 -15.78 -1.67 0.26
CA GLU A 213 -16.36 -2.09 1.55
C GLU A 213 -15.42 -3.03 2.32
N ASN A 214 -14.19 -3.22 1.84
CA ASN A 214 -13.20 -4.08 2.46
C ASN A 214 -12.14 -3.23 3.12
N LEU A 215 -11.80 -3.60 4.36
CA LEU A 215 -10.61 -3.05 4.99
C LEU A 215 -9.42 -3.90 4.60
N TRP A 216 -8.33 -3.26 4.19
CA TRP A 216 -7.03 -3.86 3.98
C TRP A 216 -6.08 -3.32 5.04
N LEU A 217 -5.22 -4.18 5.56
CA LEU A 217 -4.19 -3.78 6.50
C LEU A 217 -2.89 -4.55 6.23
N THR A 218 -1.79 -3.85 6.42
CA THR A 218 -0.44 -4.42 6.40
C THR A 218 -0.01 -4.75 7.82
N SER A 219 0.91 -5.70 7.93
CA SER A 219 1.32 -6.27 9.20
C SER A 219 2.77 -6.72 9.15
N PRO A 220 3.54 -6.63 10.26
CA PRO A 220 4.96 -6.98 10.27
C PRO A 220 5.22 -8.50 10.25
N TYR A 221 4.26 -9.32 10.69
CA TYR A 221 4.40 -10.79 10.64
C TYR A 221 3.24 -11.46 9.91
N GLY A 222 2.08 -10.81 9.83
CA GLY A 222 0.88 -11.36 9.20
C GLY A 222 0.84 -11.31 7.66
N GLY A 223 1.65 -10.45 7.04
CA GLY A 223 1.52 -10.12 5.61
C GLY A 223 0.36 -9.15 5.36
N LEU A 224 -0.28 -9.27 4.20
CA LEU A 224 -1.42 -8.44 3.82
C LEU A 224 -2.71 -9.12 4.23
N ILE A 225 -3.56 -8.42 4.96
CA ILE A 225 -4.80 -8.96 5.52
C ILE A 225 -5.96 -8.11 5.02
N THR A 226 -7.06 -8.73 4.61
CA THR A 226 -8.31 -8.02 4.33
C THR A 226 -9.47 -8.55 5.14
N HIS A 227 -10.22 -7.64 5.76
CA HIS A 227 -11.48 -7.94 6.43
C HIS A 227 -12.64 -7.70 5.46
N LEU A 228 -13.23 -8.79 5.01
CA LEU A 228 -14.30 -8.82 4.02
C LEU A 228 -15.63 -8.38 4.63
N LEU A 229 -16.55 -7.92 3.77
CA LEU A 229 -17.92 -7.56 4.14
C LEU A 229 -18.69 -8.68 4.87
N ASN A 230 -18.36 -9.95 4.61
CA ASN A 230 -18.99 -11.10 5.28
C ASN A 230 -18.43 -11.40 6.68
N GLY A 231 -17.51 -10.59 7.19
CA GLY A 231 -16.90 -10.74 8.52
C GLY A 231 -15.66 -11.64 8.55
N ASN A 232 -15.24 -12.20 7.42
CA ASN A 232 -14.08 -13.08 7.36
C ASN A 232 -12.80 -12.33 7.01
N PHE A 233 -11.69 -12.82 7.53
CA PHE A 233 -10.35 -12.39 7.13
C PHE A 233 -9.83 -13.25 5.98
N LEU A 234 -9.25 -12.62 4.96
CA LEU A 234 -8.34 -13.26 4.02
C LEU A 234 -6.93 -12.77 4.29
N VAL A 235 -5.96 -13.68 4.14
CA VAL A 235 -4.55 -13.41 4.44
C VAL A 235 -3.71 -13.76 3.22
N PHE A 236 -2.82 -12.85 2.83
CA PHE A 236 -1.84 -13.00 1.78
C PHE A 236 -0.45 -12.92 2.38
N ASN A 237 0.21 -14.08 2.45
CA ASN A 237 1.57 -14.23 2.99
C ASN A 237 2.23 -15.48 2.39
N THR A 238 3.50 -15.71 2.72
CA THR A 238 4.26 -16.88 2.23
C THR A 238 3.74 -18.23 2.73
N GLY A 239 2.94 -18.25 3.79
CA GLY A 239 2.28 -19.47 4.29
C GLY A 239 1.12 -19.93 3.41
N PHE A 240 0.45 -19.01 2.70
CA PHE A 240 -0.64 -19.30 1.76
C PHE A 240 -0.22 -19.22 0.29
N PHE A 241 0.78 -18.40 -0.03
CA PHE A 241 1.25 -18.16 -1.39
C PHE A 241 2.78 -18.22 -1.41
N ASN A 242 3.36 -19.32 -1.91
CA ASN A 242 4.82 -19.55 -1.89
C ASN A 242 5.62 -18.42 -2.55
N ASP A 243 5.05 -17.76 -3.56
CA ASP A 243 5.69 -16.67 -4.31
C ASP A 243 5.36 -15.27 -3.73
N TRP A 244 4.76 -15.20 -2.53
CA TRP A 244 4.50 -13.92 -1.87
C TRP A 244 5.81 -13.20 -1.51
N PRO A 245 5.99 -11.92 -1.87
CA PRO A 245 7.32 -11.29 -1.78
C PRO A 245 7.85 -11.09 -0.36
N SER A 246 7.00 -10.69 0.59
CA SER A 246 7.40 -10.43 1.97
C SER A 246 6.21 -10.48 2.94
N ASN A 247 6.41 -11.04 4.13
CA ASN A 247 5.40 -11.02 5.18
C ASN A 247 5.50 -9.79 6.09
N SER A 248 6.62 -9.06 6.04
CA SER A 248 6.84 -7.85 6.84
C SER A 248 6.50 -6.64 6.00
N LEU A 249 5.28 -6.13 6.17
CA LEU A 249 4.72 -5.07 5.35
C LEU A 249 4.58 -3.78 6.17
N ASN A 250 4.91 -2.64 5.56
CA ASN A 250 4.92 -1.33 6.22
C ASN A 250 3.77 -0.45 5.75
N THR A 251 3.51 -0.39 4.44
CA THR A 251 2.54 0.54 3.84
C THR A 251 1.73 -0.11 2.73
N ILE A 252 0.53 0.42 2.49
CA ILE A 252 -0.35 0.04 1.41
C ILE A 252 -0.94 1.28 0.72
N TYR A 253 -0.67 1.41 -0.56
CA TYR A 253 -1.24 2.43 -1.43
C TYR A 253 -2.10 1.78 -2.52
N LYS A 254 -3.15 2.45 -3.01
CA LYS A 254 -3.98 1.90 -4.10
C LYS A 254 -4.06 2.86 -5.26
N ASP A 255 -3.82 2.33 -6.46
CA ASP A 255 -3.92 3.06 -7.71
C ASP A 255 -4.30 2.16 -8.90
N ASP A 256 -5.19 2.64 -9.76
CA ASP A 256 -5.68 1.97 -10.98
C ASP A 256 -5.99 0.46 -10.83
N GLY A 257 -6.55 0.08 -9.68
CA GLY A 257 -6.95 -1.31 -9.37
C GLY A 257 -5.84 -2.20 -8.83
N PHE A 258 -4.61 -1.69 -8.71
CA PHE A 258 -3.51 -2.35 -8.02
C PHE A 258 -3.33 -1.75 -6.62
N PHE A 259 -2.91 -2.60 -5.70
CA PHE A 259 -2.32 -2.19 -4.43
C PHE A 259 -0.80 -2.19 -4.59
N TYR A 260 -0.15 -1.13 -4.16
CA TYR A 260 1.30 -1.02 -4.03
C TYR A 260 1.64 -1.17 -2.56
N ILE A 261 2.49 -2.14 -2.25
CA ILE A 261 2.72 -2.58 -0.87
C ILE A 261 4.21 -2.48 -0.59
N GLY A 262 4.57 -1.63 0.37
CA GLY A 262 5.93 -1.49 0.87
C GLY A 262 6.25 -2.55 1.93
N SER A 263 7.48 -3.06 1.93
CA SER A 263 7.93 -4.08 2.86
C SER A 263 9.21 -3.72 3.58
N SER A 264 9.50 -4.42 4.68
CA SER A 264 10.74 -4.28 5.43
C SER A 264 11.80 -5.24 4.87
N GLY A 265 12.61 -4.77 3.91
CA GLY A 265 13.75 -5.49 3.34
C GLY A 265 13.47 -6.29 2.07
N GLY A 266 12.22 -6.32 1.59
CA GLY A 266 11.86 -6.94 0.30
C GLY A 266 11.61 -5.95 -0.84
N GLY A 267 11.81 -4.64 -0.60
CA GLY A 267 11.40 -3.57 -1.49
C GLY A 267 9.90 -3.31 -1.42
N PHE A 268 9.28 -2.98 -2.55
CA PHE A 268 7.81 -2.92 -2.67
C PHE A 268 7.31 -3.78 -3.82
N PHE A 269 6.02 -4.07 -3.84
CA PHE A 269 5.41 -4.82 -4.93
C PHE A 269 4.02 -4.33 -5.26
N SER A 270 3.63 -4.44 -6.53
CA SER A 270 2.23 -4.29 -6.92
C SER A 270 1.49 -5.61 -6.71
N PHE A 271 0.23 -5.53 -6.33
CA PHE A 271 -0.66 -6.64 -6.03
C PHE A 271 -2.06 -6.35 -6.58
N ASN A 272 -2.61 -7.27 -7.35
CA ASN A 272 -4.03 -7.30 -7.66
C ASN A 272 -4.55 -8.72 -7.37
N TYR A 273 -5.74 -8.78 -6.78
CA TYR A 273 -6.47 -10.01 -6.55
C TYR A 273 -7.87 -9.94 -7.17
N GLU A 274 -7.98 -10.48 -8.38
CA GLU A 274 -9.23 -10.55 -9.12
C GLU A 274 -9.58 -12.01 -9.43
N PHE A 275 -10.82 -12.41 -9.09
CA PHE A 275 -11.35 -13.75 -9.35
C PHE A 275 -10.49 -14.91 -8.81
N GLY A 276 -9.80 -14.71 -7.69
CA GLY A 276 -8.93 -15.73 -7.09
C GLY A 276 -7.50 -15.76 -7.63
N ILE A 277 -7.17 -14.88 -8.58
CA ILE A 277 -5.85 -14.80 -9.20
C ILE A 277 -5.08 -13.65 -8.58
N GLN A 278 -3.96 -13.98 -7.93
CA GLN A 278 -2.95 -13.02 -7.55
C GLN A 278 -2.09 -12.65 -8.77
N ASN A 279 -1.85 -11.36 -8.96
CA ASN A 279 -0.84 -10.83 -9.84
C ASN A 279 0.09 -9.92 -9.03
N THR A 280 1.38 -10.27 -8.98
CA THR A 280 2.38 -9.52 -8.24
C THR A 280 3.62 -9.21 -9.05
N ASN A 281 4.08 -7.97 -8.98
CA ASN A 281 5.37 -7.54 -9.55
C ASN A 281 6.20 -6.86 -8.46
N THR A 282 7.43 -7.31 -8.27
CA THR A 282 8.32 -6.88 -7.19
C THR A 282 9.38 -5.91 -7.68
N PHE A 283 9.69 -4.90 -6.87
CA PHE A 283 10.70 -3.87 -7.13
C PHE A 283 11.60 -3.73 -5.90
N ASN A 284 12.89 -4.00 -6.06
CA ASN A 284 13.91 -3.95 -5.02
C ASN A 284 15.23 -3.39 -5.56
N THR A 285 16.24 -3.24 -4.71
CA THR A 285 17.56 -2.69 -5.06
C THR A 285 18.30 -3.53 -6.11
N GLU A 286 18.01 -4.84 -6.21
CA GLU A 286 18.65 -5.74 -7.16
C GLU A 286 18.05 -5.65 -8.57
N ASN A 287 16.76 -5.31 -8.69
CA ASN A 287 16.01 -5.40 -9.95
C ASN A 287 15.40 -4.08 -10.44
N SER A 288 15.55 -3.00 -9.68
CA SER A 288 14.95 -1.69 -9.96
C SER A 288 15.88 -0.54 -9.59
N GLY A 289 15.42 0.71 -9.75
CA GLY A 289 16.14 1.91 -9.29
C GLY A 289 15.87 2.29 -7.83
N LEU A 290 15.19 1.43 -7.07
CA LEU A 290 14.99 1.61 -5.63
C LEU A 290 16.36 1.63 -4.92
N ILE A 291 16.56 2.56 -4.00
CA ILE A 291 17.84 2.76 -3.31
C ILE A 291 17.93 2.03 -1.96
N ASN A 292 16.80 1.55 -1.43
CA ASN A 292 16.72 0.81 -0.17
C ASN A 292 15.46 -0.07 -0.16
N ASP A 293 15.61 -1.31 0.32
CA ASP A 293 14.54 -2.31 0.33
C ASP A 293 13.57 -2.21 1.52
N TYR A 294 13.76 -1.26 2.42
CA TYR A 294 12.84 -0.90 3.49
C TYR A 294 11.97 0.26 3.03
N VAL A 295 10.82 -0.07 2.45
CA VAL A 295 9.86 0.92 1.92
C VAL A 295 8.83 1.24 3.00
N LEU A 296 8.74 2.52 3.38
CA LEU A 296 7.98 3.00 4.53
C LEU A 296 6.67 3.69 4.15
N CYS A 297 6.65 4.44 3.05
CA CYS A 297 5.45 5.11 2.53
C CYS A 297 5.49 5.16 1.00
N ILE A 298 4.32 5.23 0.38
CA ILE A 298 4.16 5.37 -1.07
C ILE A 298 3.03 6.37 -1.30
N GLU A 299 3.32 7.41 -2.07
CA GLU A 299 2.33 8.38 -2.54
C GLU A 299 2.45 8.63 -4.03
N LYS A 300 1.39 9.13 -4.67
CA LYS A 300 1.36 9.35 -6.12
C LYS A 300 1.00 10.79 -6.44
N ASP A 301 1.75 11.40 -7.35
CA ASP A 301 1.37 12.66 -8.00
C ASP A 301 0.81 12.42 -9.41
N GLU A 302 0.58 13.48 -10.20
CA GLU A 302 0.02 13.34 -11.54
C GLU A 302 0.90 12.52 -12.50
N LEU A 303 2.21 12.41 -12.22
CA LEU A 303 3.22 11.91 -13.14
C LEU A 303 3.87 10.60 -12.69
N GLY A 304 3.88 10.31 -11.38
CA GLY A 304 4.57 9.13 -10.84
C GLY A 304 4.33 8.90 -9.35
N TYR A 305 5.10 7.96 -8.81
CA TYR A 305 5.05 7.56 -7.40
C TYR A 305 6.27 8.08 -6.65
N TRP A 306 6.03 8.68 -5.50
CA TRP A 306 7.02 9.05 -4.50
C TRP A 306 7.05 7.95 -3.45
N ILE A 307 8.23 7.37 -3.24
CA ILE A 307 8.45 6.19 -2.41
C ILE A 307 9.45 6.57 -1.33
N GLY A 308 8.98 6.64 -0.08
CA GLY A 308 9.83 6.86 1.07
C GLY A 308 10.46 5.55 1.53
N THR A 309 11.77 5.58 1.79
CA THR A 309 12.52 4.42 2.28
C THR A 309 13.38 4.80 3.49
N GLU A 310 13.98 3.83 4.18
CA GLU A 310 15.01 4.12 5.19
C GLU A 310 16.29 4.73 4.60
N GLY A 311 16.49 4.62 3.29
CA GLY A 311 17.71 5.08 2.59
C GLY A 311 17.54 6.36 1.77
N GLY A 312 16.36 6.97 1.80
CA GLY A 312 16.04 8.21 1.09
C GLY A 312 14.68 8.15 0.39
N LEU A 313 14.35 9.23 -0.30
CA LEU A 313 13.16 9.35 -1.11
C LEU A 313 13.46 8.94 -2.55
N VAL A 314 12.54 8.23 -3.19
CA VAL A 314 12.67 7.83 -4.59
C VAL A 314 11.42 8.24 -5.35
N TYR A 315 11.61 8.88 -6.50
CA TYR A 315 10.55 9.18 -7.44
C TYR A 315 10.61 8.21 -8.62
N TRP A 316 9.50 7.52 -8.86
CA TRP A 316 9.33 6.53 -9.91
C TRP A 316 8.20 6.95 -10.85
N THR A 317 8.54 7.34 -12.09
CA THR A 317 7.55 7.84 -13.05
C THR A 317 6.62 6.76 -13.62
N GLY A 318 6.77 5.51 -13.17
CA GLY A 318 6.25 4.36 -13.91
C GLY A 318 6.76 4.37 -15.36
N VAL A 319 6.46 3.37 -16.15
CA VAL A 319 6.50 3.60 -17.61
C VAL A 319 5.09 4.07 -17.96
N SER A 320 4.84 5.38 -17.88
CA SER A 320 3.54 5.93 -18.28
C SER A 320 3.33 5.75 -19.79
N SER A 321 2.18 5.18 -20.15
CA SER A 321 1.58 5.12 -21.49
C SER A 321 2.10 4.08 -22.52
N ILE A 322 1.80 2.80 -22.28
CA ILE A 322 1.04 2.08 -23.30
C ILE A 322 -0.37 1.95 -22.76
N ASN A 323 -1.28 2.80 -23.24
CA ASN A 323 -2.73 2.71 -23.08
C ASN A 323 -3.22 1.45 -22.36
N HIS A 324 -3.55 1.60 -21.07
CA HIS A 324 -4.27 0.61 -20.25
C HIS A 324 -5.74 0.48 -20.71
N THR A 325 -5.96 0.25 -22.01
CA THR A 325 -7.27 -0.09 -22.58
C THR A 325 -7.27 -1.42 -23.31
N ASN A 326 -6.22 -2.25 -23.19
CA ASN A 326 -6.17 -3.57 -23.84
C ASN A 326 -5.59 -4.73 -23.01
N LEU A 327 -5.37 -4.56 -21.71
CA LEU A 327 -4.90 -5.66 -20.85
C LEU A 327 -6.01 -6.44 -20.13
N LEU A 328 -7.26 -5.97 -20.22
CA LEU A 328 -8.43 -6.82 -19.97
C LEU A 328 -8.87 -7.40 -21.33
N ASN A 329 -8.78 -8.72 -21.46
CA ASN A 329 -9.21 -9.55 -22.61
C ASN A 329 -8.23 -9.78 -23.76
N LYS A 330 -6.96 -10.11 -23.47
CA LYS A 330 -6.22 -10.97 -24.41
C LYS A 330 -6.11 -12.37 -23.82
N THR A 331 -7.14 -13.18 -24.07
CA THR A 331 -7.10 -14.61 -23.74
C THR A 331 -5.87 -15.24 -24.42
N ALA A 332 -5.11 -16.04 -23.68
CA ALA A 332 -3.94 -16.77 -24.23
C ALA A 332 -4.34 -17.80 -25.31
N PHE A 333 -5.64 -17.99 -25.54
CA PHE A 333 -6.24 -18.96 -26.44
C PHE A 333 -7.49 -18.40 -27.10
N ASN A 334 -7.90 -19.04 -28.20
CA ASN A 334 -9.23 -18.91 -28.80
C ASN A 334 -10.10 -20.12 -28.43
N ILE A 335 -11.40 -19.92 -28.26
CA ILE A 335 -12.36 -21.02 -28.07
C ILE A 335 -13.08 -21.29 -29.40
N LEU A 336 -12.90 -22.50 -29.93
CA LEU A 336 -13.58 -22.95 -31.16
C LEU A 336 -14.06 -24.40 -30.95
N ASN A 337 -15.37 -24.65 -31.11
CA ASN A 337 -15.98 -25.98 -31.00
C ASN A 337 -15.58 -26.76 -29.74
N ASN A 338 -15.70 -26.14 -28.55
CA ASN A 338 -15.28 -26.71 -27.26
C ASN A 338 -13.78 -27.09 -27.23
N ARG A 339 -12.94 -26.38 -27.98
CA ARG A 339 -11.49 -26.50 -27.86
C ARG A 339 -10.86 -25.15 -27.55
N LEU A 340 -9.93 -25.17 -26.61
CA LEU A 340 -8.98 -24.07 -26.40
C LEU A 340 -7.85 -24.26 -27.40
N ILE A 341 -7.55 -23.22 -28.18
CA ILE A 341 -6.49 -23.23 -29.19
C ILE A 341 -5.48 -22.15 -28.84
N PHE A 342 -4.24 -22.56 -28.61
CA PHE A 342 -3.14 -21.72 -28.19
C PHE A 342 -2.21 -21.42 -29.38
N PRO A 343 -1.53 -20.25 -29.39
CA PRO A 343 -0.67 -19.83 -30.51
C PRO A 343 0.58 -20.69 -30.69
N PHE A 344 1.02 -21.41 -29.66
CA PHE A 344 2.15 -22.33 -29.67
C PHE A 344 1.90 -23.47 -28.68
N LYS A 345 2.78 -24.49 -28.67
CA LYS A 345 2.72 -25.56 -27.67
C LYS A 345 3.27 -25.09 -26.34
N GLY A 346 2.67 -25.56 -25.25
CA GLY A 346 3.11 -25.26 -23.90
C GLY A 346 2.36 -26.10 -22.87
N ASP A 347 2.69 -25.88 -21.61
CA ASP A 347 2.04 -26.57 -20.51
C ASP A 347 0.79 -25.79 -20.14
N ILE A 348 -0.31 -26.53 -20.00
CA ILE A 348 -1.64 -25.96 -19.76
C ILE A 348 -2.23 -26.64 -18.54
N THR A 349 -2.63 -25.84 -17.57
CA THR A 349 -3.37 -26.31 -16.39
C THR A 349 -4.69 -25.56 -16.29
N ILE A 350 -5.77 -26.24 -15.92
CA ILE A 350 -7.09 -25.65 -15.68
C ILE A 350 -7.45 -25.86 -14.21
N TYR A 351 -7.89 -24.78 -13.58
CA TYR A 351 -8.38 -24.74 -12.22
C TYR A 351 -9.85 -24.30 -12.20
N SER A 352 -10.60 -24.73 -11.19
CA SER A 352 -11.89 -24.15 -10.85
C SER A 352 -11.70 -22.78 -10.19
N LEU A 353 -12.80 -22.01 -10.07
CA LEU A 353 -12.75 -20.67 -9.49
C LEU A 353 -12.31 -20.65 -8.01
N ASP A 354 -12.53 -21.74 -7.28
CA ASP A 354 -12.06 -21.94 -5.90
C ASP A 354 -10.61 -22.48 -5.83
N GLY A 355 -9.87 -22.44 -6.93
CA GLY A 355 -8.45 -22.77 -7.00
C GLY A 355 -8.13 -24.27 -7.05
N LYS A 356 -9.13 -25.16 -7.12
CA LYS A 356 -8.86 -26.60 -7.23
C LYS A 356 -8.37 -26.95 -8.63
N HIS A 357 -7.38 -27.81 -8.69
CA HIS A 357 -6.90 -28.40 -9.93
C HIS A 357 -8.02 -29.22 -10.61
N VAL A 358 -8.23 -28.97 -11.90
CA VAL A 358 -9.25 -29.67 -12.72
C VAL A 358 -8.60 -30.50 -13.82
N PHE A 359 -7.57 -29.99 -14.48
CA PHE A 359 -6.93 -30.66 -15.62
C PHE A 359 -5.51 -30.15 -15.88
N SER A 360 -4.61 -31.00 -16.40
CA SER A 360 -3.32 -30.58 -16.96
C SER A 360 -3.00 -31.33 -18.25
N ALA A 361 -2.35 -30.63 -19.19
CA ALA A 361 -1.73 -31.18 -20.38
C ALA A 361 -0.37 -30.52 -20.61
N TYR A 362 0.58 -31.30 -21.11
CA TYR A 362 1.97 -30.87 -21.27
C TYR A 362 2.36 -30.80 -22.74
N ASN A 363 3.04 -29.72 -23.13
CA ASN A 363 3.50 -29.49 -24.50
C ASN A 363 2.39 -29.60 -25.58
N GLU A 364 1.21 -29.09 -25.27
CA GLU A 364 0.04 -29.10 -26.17
C GLU A 364 -0.27 -27.68 -26.67
N SER A 365 -0.84 -27.59 -27.87
CA SER A 365 -1.33 -26.31 -28.44
C SER A 365 -2.86 -26.27 -28.56
N ASN A 366 -3.54 -27.36 -28.22
CA ASN A 366 -5.00 -27.39 -28.19
C ASN A 366 -5.51 -28.40 -27.14
N ILE A 367 -6.64 -28.06 -26.51
CA ILE A 367 -7.30 -28.92 -25.52
C ILE A 367 -8.79 -28.99 -25.83
N ASN A 368 -9.38 -30.18 -25.74
CA ASN A 368 -10.83 -30.36 -25.76
C ASN A 368 -11.41 -30.15 -24.35
N ILE A 369 -12.30 -29.17 -24.18
CA ILE A 369 -12.91 -28.81 -22.90
C ILE A 369 -14.34 -29.34 -22.71
N SER A 370 -14.77 -30.30 -23.53
CA SER A 370 -16.11 -30.94 -23.39
C SER A 370 -16.34 -31.67 -22.06
N PHE A 371 -15.27 -31.94 -21.30
CA PHE A 371 -15.34 -32.54 -19.97
C PHE A 371 -15.68 -31.53 -18.86
N LEU A 372 -15.59 -30.22 -19.14
CA LEU A 372 -15.93 -29.18 -18.19
C LEU A 372 -17.45 -29.01 -18.12
N ASN A 373 -17.98 -28.90 -16.90
CA ASN A 373 -19.38 -28.51 -16.70
C ASN A 373 -19.57 -27.03 -17.05
N LYS A 374 -20.82 -26.60 -17.23
CA LYS A 374 -21.12 -25.17 -17.39
C LYS A 374 -20.63 -24.39 -16.18
N GLY A 375 -19.91 -23.30 -16.42
CA GLY A 375 -19.29 -22.50 -15.36
C GLY A 375 -18.04 -21.77 -15.81
N CYS A 376 -17.39 -21.10 -14.85
CA CYS A 376 -16.16 -20.35 -15.06
C CYS A 376 -14.96 -21.12 -14.50
N TYR A 377 -13.88 -21.17 -15.29
CA TYR A 377 -12.62 -21.83 -14.97
C TYR A 377 -11.46 -20.89 -15.29
N ILE A 378 -10.29 -21.18 -14.72
CA ILE A 378 -9.05 -20.46 -14.99
C ILE A 378 -8.13 -21.42 -15.71
N SER A 379 -7.63 -21.05 -16.89
CA SER A 379 -6.46 -21.74 -17.45
C SER A 379 -5.19 -20.96 -17.23
N GLU A 380 -4.11 -21.70 -17.03
CA GLU A 380 -2.75 -21.25 -16.93
C GLU A 380 -1.98 -21.87 -18.10
N PHE A 381 -1.36 -21.04 -18.94
CA PHE A 381 -0.57 -21.45 -20.09
C PHE A 381 0.75 -20.68 -20.10
N ASN A 382 1.87 -21.37 -19.93
CA ASN A 382 3.21 -20.77 -19.85
C ASN A 382 3.25 -19.51 -18.97
N ASN A 383 2.76 -19.63 -17.73
CA ASN A 383 2.67 -18.56 -16.71
C ASN A 383 1.71 -17.41 -17.05
N SER A 384 0.92 -17.51 -18.11
CA SER A 384 -0.18 -16.58 -18.41
C SER A 384 -1.52 -17.20 -18.02
N ARG A 385 -2.31 -16.50 -17.21
CA ARG A 385 -3.65 -16.95 -16.79
C ARG A 385 -4.75 -16.31 -17.62
N SER A 386 -5.84 -17.05 -17.85
CA SER A 386 -6.96 -16.59 -18.67
C SER A 386 -8.26 -17.28 -18.25
N ILE A 387 -9.38 -16.56 -18.32
CA ILE A 387 -10.70 -17.07 -17.93
C ILE A 387 -11.30 -17.89 -19.07
N ILE A 388 -11.82 -19.08 -18.73
CA ILE A 388 -12.65 -19.91 -19.61
C ILE A 388 -14.09 -19.82 -19.10
N ILE A 389 -15.01 -19.38 -19.94
CA ILE A 389 -16.45 -19.43 -19.67
C ILE A 389 -17.05 -20.54 -20.52
N VAL A 390 -17.55 -21.59 -19.86
CA VAL A 390 -18.24 -22.72 -20.51
C VAL A 390 -19.74 -22.51 -20.39
N ASN A 391 -20.39 -22.20 -21.51
CA ASN A 391 -21.81 -21.82 -21.59
C ASN A 391 -22.80 -22.99 -21.68
#